data_AF-A0AAD5D9H5-F1
#
_entry.id   AF-A0AAD5D9H5-F1
#
_cell.length_a   1.000
_cell.length_b   1.000
_cell.length_c   1.000
_cell.angle_alpha   90.00
_cell.angle_beta   90.00
_cell.angle_gamma   90.00
#
_symmetry.space_group_name_H-M   'P 1'
#
loop_
_entity.id
_entity.type
_entity.pdbx_description
1 polymer ?
#
loop_
_entity_poly.entity_id
_entity_poly.type
_entity_poly.pdbx_seq_one_letter_code
_entity_poly.pdbx_strand_id
1 'polypeptide(L)'
;MGTLSRSEKYCPIYKPWNKVKDTKKQTLLDLIKTKFDIPQDAEGWILQSFGKKVKNWRARVKERYYDPSLSLQEQIRFRPKQVQKKTMEETCEMVSEKNKANQAKKKMVQVMGKKSYARVREELKPSLGQDPSRLEMFRACFSKHGTTKNLEAANAIEQMQQLSSNLPDGSIDKPGPDDVFSKVMRKD
;
A
#
# COMPACT_ATOMS: atom_id res chain seq x y z
N MET A 1 -3.35 9.61 27.07
CA MET A 1 -3.33 9.23 25.63
C MET A 1 -3.47 7.71 25.40
N GLY A 2 -2.59 6.86 25.96
CA GLY A 2 -2.53 5.43 25.65
C GLY A 2 -3.84 4.65 25.89
N THR A 3 -4.45 4.77 27.08
CA THR A 3 -5.70 4.07 27.41
C THR A 3 -6.88 4.55 26.56
N LEU A 4 -6.98 5.85 26.29
CA LEU A 4 -8.01 6.43 25.43
C LEU A 4 -7.92 5.89 23.99
N SER A 5 -6.71 5.71 23.47
CA SER A 5 -6.49 5.15 22.13
C SER A 5 -6.87 3.66 22.01
N ARG A 6 -7.04 2.96 23.13
CA ARG A 6 -7.51 1.56 23.17
C ARG A 6 -9.00 1.45 23.49
N SER A 7 -9.64 2.56 23.86
CA SER A 7 -11.07 2.60 24.16
C SER A 7 -11.88 2.61 22.88
N GLU A 8 -12.70 1.59 22.69
CA GLU A 8 -13.55 1.46 21.52
C GLU A 8 -14.65 2.52 21.41
N LYS A 9 -14.99 3.17 22.53
CA LYS A 9 -15.94 4.29 22.58
C LYS A 9 -15.51 5.42 21.64
N TYR A 10 -14.24 5.80 21.74
CA TYR A 10 -13.65 6.91 20.99
C TYR A 10 -12.86 6.42 19.76
N CYS A 11 -12.17 5.28 19.91
CA CYS A 11 -11.20 4.74 18.96
C CYS A 11 -11.61 3.32 18.51
N PRO A 12 -12.55 3.19 17.56
CA PRO A 12 -13.00 1.89 17.09
C PRO A 12 -11.89 1.15 16.33
N ILE A 13 -11.63 -0.10 16.72
CA ILE A 13 -10.53 -0.89 16.13
C ILE A 13 -10.94 -1.48 14.78
N TYR A 14 -12.22 -1.69 14.48
CA TYR A 14 -12.66 -2.22 13.19
C TYR A 14 -12.60 -1.19 12.05
N LYS A 15 -12.63 0.11 12.36
CA LYS A 15 -12.63 1.20 11.36
C LYS A 15 -11.27 1.88 11.26
N PRO A 16 -10.73 2.12 10.06
CA PRO A 16 -9.51 2.90 9.93
C PRO A 16 -9.76 4.35 10.40
N TRP A 17 -8.75 4.97 11.02
CA TRP A 17 -8.89 6.25 11.72
C TRP A 17 -9.43 7.38 10.82
N ASN A 18 -9.04 7.37 9.54
CA ASN A 18 -9.54 8.30 8.53
C ASN A 18 -11.05 8.16 8.26
N LYS A 19 -11.66 7.01 8.53
CA LYS A 19 -13.10 6.76 8.38
C LYS A 19 -13.90 6.90 9.69
N VAL A 20 -13.24 7.31 10.78
CA VAL A 20 -13.93 7.62 12.03
C VAL A 20 -14.61 8.99 11.88
N LYS A 21 -15.89 9.07 12.25
CA LYS A 21 -16.68 10.31 12.21
C LYS A 21 -15.96 11.42 12.99
N ASP A 22 -15.94 12.63 12.44
CA ASP A 22 -15.26 13.75 13.07
C ASP A 22 -15.89 14.15 14.40
N THR A 23 -17.19 13.91 14.59
CA THR A 23 -17.86 14.08 15.89
C THR A 23 -17.18 13.30 17.01
N LYS A 24 -16.75 12.06 16.75
CA LYS A 24 -16.01 11.26 17.75
C LYS A 24 -14.61 11.78 18.01
N LYS A 25 -13.95 12.30 16.97
CA LYS A 25 -12.62 12.91 17.08
C LYS A 25 -12.69 14.19 17.91
N GLN A 26 -13.74 14.99 17.72
CA GLN A 26 -13.99 16.20 18.50
C GLN A 26 -14.27 15.88 19.97
N THR A 27 -15.17 14.94 20.26
CA THR A 27 -15.42 14.51 21.66
C THR A 27 -14.15 14.01 22.35
N LEU A 28 -13.27 13.35 21.60
CA LEU A 28 -11.97 12.92 22.12
C LEU A 28 -11.05 14.11 22.39
N LEU A 29 -11.01 15.11 21.51
CA LEU A 29 -10.24 16.34 21.73
C LEU A 29 -10.75 17.12 22.94
N ASP A 30 -12.07 17.28 23.07
CA ASP A 30 -12.69 17.97 24.20
C ASP A 30 -12.34 17.27 25.53
N LEU A 31 -12.38 15.94 25.55
CA LEU A 31 -11.95 15.13 26.70
C LEU A 31 -10.46 15.31 27.04
N ILE A 32 -9.61 15.64 26.08
CA ILE A 32 -8.19 15.88 26.34
C ILE A 32 -7.99 17.33 26.81
N LYS A 33 -8.69 18.30 26.21
CA LYS A 33 -8.67 19.71 26.63
C LYS A 33 -9.13 19.90 28.07
N THR A 34 -10.08 19.07 28.54
CA THR A 34 -10.46 19.06 29.97
C THR A 34 -9.36 18.58 30.92
N LYS A 35 -8.33 17.87 30.42
CA LYS A 35 -7.23 17.34 31.24
C LYS A 35 -5.89 18.00 30.99
N PHE A 36 -5.73 18.67 29.85
CA PHE A 36 -4.48 19.25 29.39
C PHE A 36 -4.79 20.58 28.72
N ASP A 37 -3.99 21.60 29.03
CA ASP A 37 -4.03 22.85 28.31
C ASP A 37 -3.36 22.65 26.94
N ILE A 38 -4.16 22.72 25.87
CA ILE A 38 -3.73 22.36 24.51
C ILE A 38 -4.04 23.54 23.58
N PRO A 39 -3.02 24.09 22.91
CA PRO A 39 -3.24 25.11 21.89
C PRO A 39 -3.99 24.50 20.70
N GLN A 40 -4.85 25.30 20.07
CA GLN A 40 -5.69 24.86 18.96
C GLN A 40 -4.87 24.28 17.80
N ASP A 41 -3.68 24.83 17.54
CA ASP A 41 -2.77 24.36 16.48
C ASP A 41 -2.25 22.93 16.71
N ALA A 42 -2.26 22.45 17.96
CA ALA A 42 -1.79 21.11 18.31
C ALA A 42 -2.86 20.01 18.12
N GLU A 43 -4.13 20.36 17.88
CA GLU A 43 -5.22 19.40 17.72
C GLU A 43 -4.99 18.43 16.57
N GLY A 44 -4.50 18.93 15.43
CA GLY A 44 -4.17 18.11 14.26
C GLY A 44 -3.11 17.06 14.59
N TRP A 45 -2.05 17.47 15.28
CA TRP A 45 -0.99 16.55 15.72
C TRP A 45 -1.49 15.50 16.71
N ILE A 46 -2.38 15.88 17.64
CA ILE A 46 -3.00 14.96 18.59
C ILE A 46 -3.83 13.91 17.84
N LEU A 47 -4.67 14.32 16.90
CA LEU A 47 -5.47 13.38 16.09
C LEU A 47 -4.60 12.43 15.27
N GLN A 48 -3.49 12.92 14.69
CA GLN A 48 -2.52 12.06 14.01
C GLN A 48 -1.87 11.04 14.97
N SER A 49 -1.50 11.50 16.17
CA SER A 49 -0.93 10.66 17.23
C SER A 49 -1.91 9.57 17.67
N PHE A 50 -3.21 9.89 17.82
CA PHE A 50 -4.25 8.87 18.06
C PHE A 50 -4.36 7.90 16.91
N GLY A 51 -4.41 8.37 15.66
CA GLY A 51 -4.47 7.50 14.49
C GLY A 51 -3.34 6.47 14.47
N LYS A 52 -2.11 6.90 14.78
CA LYS A 52 -0.95 6.01 14.91
C LYS A 52 -1.11 5.01 16.06
N LYS A 53 -1.60 5.44 17.23
CA LYS A 53 -1.82 4.56 18.39
C LYS A 53 -2.93 3.54 18.15
N VAL A 54 -4.03 3.92 17.51
CA VAL A 54 -5.13 3.02 17.12
C VAL A 54 -4.63 1.98 16.12
N LYS A 55 -3.85 2.39 15.11
CA LYS A 55 -3.21 1.47 14.16
C LYS A 55 -2.30 0.47 14.86
N ASN A 56 -1.43 0.94 15.76
CA ASN A 56 -0.51 0.08 16.51
C ASN A 56 -1.26 -0.86 17.45
N TRP A 57 -2.34 -0.39 18.08
CA TRP A 57 -3.19 -1.22 18.93
C TRP A 57 -3.86 -2.33 18.13
N ARG A 58 -4.44 -2.02 16.96
CA ARG A 58 -4.98 -3.03 16.03
C ARG A 58 -3.93 -4.08 15.66
N ALA A 59 -2.71 -3.66 15.34
CA ALA A 59 -1.63 -4.57 14.99
C ALA A 59 -1.29 -5.52 16.14
N ARG A 60 -1.12 -4.99 17.36
CA ARG A 60 -0.85 -5.80 18.57
C ARG A 60 -1.98 -6.76 18.91
N VAL A 61 -3.21 -6.32 18.72
CA VAL A 61 -4.38 -7.15 18.95
C VAL A 61 -4.42 -8.33 17.97
N LYS A 62 -4.15 -8.08 16.69
CA LYS A 62 -4.02 -9.15 15.71
C LYS A 62 -2.85 -10.08 16.04
N GLU A 63 -1.67 -9.55 16.33
CA GLU A 63 -0.49 -10.34 16.68
C GLU A 63 -0.72 -11.27 17.89
N ARG A 64 -1.41 -10.80 18.93
CA ARG A 64 -1.55 -11.55 20.19
C ARG A 64 -2.78 -12.44 20.28
N TYR A 65 -3.83 -12.14 19.51
CA TYR A 65 -5.14 -12.77 19.70
C TYR A 65 -5.73 -13.36 18.41
N TYR A 66 -5.09 -13.16 17.25
CA TYR A 66 -5.48 -13.84 16.03
C TYR A 66 -4.66 -15.12 15.87
N ASP A 67 -5.34 -16.25 15.93
CA ASP A 67 -4.76 -17.56 15.68
C ASP A 67 -5.56 -18.26 14.57
N PRO A 68 -5.00 -18.41 13.35
CA PRO A 68 -5.71 -19.01 12.23
C PRO A 68 -6.07 -20.50 12.43
N SER A 69 -5.51 -21.16 13.45
CA SER A 69 -5.86 -22.54 13.78
C SER A 69 -7.13 -22.66 14.63
N LEU A 70 -7.56 -21.58 15.28
CA LEU A 70 -8.75 -21.55 16.13
C LEU A 70 -10.00 -21.14 15.34
N SER A 71 -11.16 -21.68 15.76
CA SER A 71 -12.44 -21.25 15.22
C SER A 71 -12.74 -19.79 15.58
N LEU A 72 -13.58 -19.13 14.78
CA LEU A 72 -13.98 -17.74 15.04
C LEU A 72 -14.61 -17.56 16.43
N GLN A 73 -15.38 -18.55 16.91
CA GLN A 73 -15.98 -18.51 18.24
C GLN A 73 -14.93 -18.54 19.36
N GLU A 74 -13.90 -19.35 19.22
CA GLU A 74 -12.80 -19.43 20.20
C GLU A 74 -11.97 -18.14 20.19
N GLN A 75 -11.67 -17.58 19.01
CA GLN A 75 -11.01 -16.28 18.90
C GLN A 75 -11.80 -15.15 19.58
N ILE A 76 -13.14 -15.17 19.46
CA ILE A 76 -13.99 -14.19 20.15
C ILE A 76 -13.94 -14.36 21.68
N ARG A 77 -13.78 -15.60 22.18
CA ARG A 77 -13.65 -15.88 23.62
C ARG A 77 -12.33 -15.38 24.20
N PHE A 78 -11.21 -15.57 23.49
CA PHE A 78 -9.87 -15.19 23.97
C PHE A 78 -9.54 -13.70 23.81
N ARG A 79 -10.50 -12.92 23.36
CA ARG A 79 -10.28 -11.52 23.05
C ARG A 79 -9.94 -10.67 24.30
N PRO A 80 -9.07 -9.65 24.17
CA PRO A 80 -8.93 -8.59 25.17
C PRO A 80 -10.27 -7.91 25.48
N LYS A 81 -10.54 -7.69 26.79
CA LYS A 81 -11.75 -7.03 27.33
C LYS A 81 -12.08 -5.67 26.70
N GLN A 82 -11.07 -5.00 26.14
CA GLN A 82 -11.19 -3.67 25.53
C GLN A 82 -11.75 -3.68 24.10
N VAL A 83 -12.02 -4.85 23.52
CA VAL A 83 -12.52 -5.00 22.15
C VAL A 83 -13.91 -5.68 22.13
N GLN A 84 -14.85 -5.19 21.33
CA GLN A 84 -16.23 -5.68 21.21
C GLN A 84 -16.36 -6.83 20.21
N LYS A 85 -17.36 -7.71 20.41
CA LYS A 85 -17.55 -8.99 19.68
C LYS A 85 -17.48 -8.83 18.17
N LYS A 86 -18.26 -7.89 17.68
CA LYS A 86 -18.31 -7.48 16.28
C LYS A 86 -16.95 -7.05 15.69
N THR A 87 -16.08 -6.48 16.52
CA THR A 87 -14.82 -5.89 16.06
C THR A 87 -13.74 -6.92 15.75
N MET A 88 -13.74 -8.12 16.36
CA MET A 88 -12.78 -9.17 15.95
C MET A 88 -13.15 -9.76 14.60
N GLU A 89 -14.42 -10.10 14.43
CA GLU A 89 -14.98 -10.70 13.20
C GLU A 89 -14.62 -9.84 11.98
N GLU A 90 -14.92 -8.54 12.05
CA GLU A 90 -14.68 -7.61 10.93
C GLU A 90 -13.18 -7.36 10.62
N THR A 91 -12.30 -7.43 11.63
CA THR A 91 -10.86 -7.13 11.41
C THR A 91 -10.04 -8.27 10.83
N CYS A 92 -10.45 -9.53 11.06
CA CYS A 92 -9.62 -10.68 10.73
C CYS A 92 -9.77 -11.15 9.29
N GLU A 93 -10.97 -11.07 8.70
CA GLU A 93 -11.27 -11.71 7.42
C GLU A 93 -11.27 -10.73 6.23
N MET A 94 -11.89 -9.56 6.37
CA MET A 94 -12.18 -8.73 5.18
C MET A 94 -10.96 -8.05 4.55
N VAL A 95 -9.91 -7.75 5.32
CA VAL A 95 -8.75 -7.00 4.80
C VAL A 95 -7.66 -7.93 4.29
N SER A 96 -7.45 -9.06 4.96
CA SER A 96 -6.47 -10.08 4.53
C SER A 96 -6.88 -10.71 3.21
N GLU A 97 -8.14 -11.13 3.08
CA GLU A 97 -8.62 -11.78 1.85
C GLU A 97 -8.61 -10.82 0.66
N LYS A 98 -8.99 -9.54 0.87
CA LYS A 98 -8.84 -8.51 -0.17
C LYS A 98 -7.39 -8.28 -0.57
N ASN A 99 -6.46 -8.24 0.39
CA ASN A 99 -5.05 -8.05 0.10
C ASN A 99 -4.44 -9.27 -0.60
N LYS A 100 -4.81 -10.49 -0.21
CA LYS A 100 -4.44 -11.73 -0.90
C LYS A 100 -4.98 -11.75 -2.32
N ALA A 101 -6.26 -11.41 -2.53
CA ALA A 101 -6.86 -11.32 -3.85
C ALA A 101 -6.17 -10.26 -4.73
N ASN A 102 -5.86 -9.09 -4.16
CA ASN A 102 -5.11 -8.05 -4.87
C ASN A 102 -3.67 -8.48 -5.18
N GLN A 103 -3.02 -9.22 -4.28
CA GLN A 103 -1.69 -9.78 -4.50
C GLN A 103 -1.73 -10.85 -5.59
N ALA A 104 -2.75 -11.70 -5.62
CA ALA A 104 -2.96 -12.71 -6.66
C ALA A 104 -3.18 -12.09 -8.05
N LYS A 105 -3.81 -10.89 -8.11
CA LYS A 105 -3.96 -10.11 -9.35
C LYS A 105 -2.65 -9.48 -9.85
N LYS A 106 -1.59 -9.44 -9.02
CA LYS A 106 -0.31 -8.84 -9.41
C LYS A 106 0.46 -9.78 -10.34
N LYS A 107 0.18 -9.61 -11.63
CA LYS A 107 0.80 -10.29 -12.77
C LYS A 107 2.32 -10.12 -12.85
N MET A 108 2.80 -8.87 -12.88
CA MET A 108 4.24 -8.56 -13.01
C MET A 108 4.85 -8.02 -11.71
N VAL A 109 6.05 -8.50 -11.37
CA VAL A 109 6.80 -8.08 -10.16
C VAL A 109 8.06 -7.34 -10.55
N GLN A 110 8.22 -6.12 -10.03
CA GLN A 110 9.42 -5.30 -10.21
C GLN A 110 10.60 -5.88 -9.44
N VAL A 111 11.79 -5.75 -10.03
CA VAL A 111 13.06 -6.32 -9.54
C VAL A 111 14.02 -5.24 -8.98
N MET A 112 13.65 -3.96 -9.07
CA MET A 112 14.46 -2.80 -8.66
C MET A 112 14.72 -2.66 -7.15
N GLY A 113 14.14 -3.53 -6.31
CA GLY A 113 14.28 -3.45 -4.86
C GLY A 113 13.71 -2.15 -4.30
N LYS A 114 14.50 -1.45 -3.46
CA LYS A 114 14.11 -0.17 -2.83
C LYS A 114 14.43 1.07 -3.69
N LYS A 115 14.95 0.88 -4.91
CA LYS A 115 15.25 2.01 -5.80
C LYS A 115 13.93 2.63 -6.30
N SER A 116 13.90 3.95 -6.42
CA SER A 116 12.78 4.65 -7.07
C SER A 116 12.97 4.67 -8.59
N TYR A 117 11.88 4.86 -9.34
CA TYR A 117 11.97 5.01 -10.79
C TYR A 117 12.84 6.19 -11.23
N ALA A 118 12.78 7.31 -10.50
CA ALA A 118 13.64 8.46 -10.75
C ALA A 118 15.12 8.09 -10.63
N ARG A 119 15.47 7.32 -9.60
CA ARG A 119 16.85 6.85 -9.42
C ARG A 119 17.29 5.89 -10.53
N VAL A 120 16.43 4.94 -10.93
CA VAL A 120 16.73 4.04 -12.05
C VAL A 120 16.93 4.83 -13.36
N ARG A 121 16.12 5.85 -13.60
CA ARG A 121 16.25 6.74 -14.76
C ARG A 121 17.60 7.45 -14.79
N GLU A 122 18.00 8.07 -13.68
CA GLU A 122 19.31 8.75 -13.58
C GLU A 122 20.48 7.79 -13.73
N GLU A 123 20.37 6.55 -13.24
CA GLU A 123 21.40 5.53 -13.42
C GLU A 123 21.52 5.06 -14.89
N LEU A 124 20.43 5.10 -15.67
CA LEU A 124 20.41 4.69 -17.08
C LEU A 124 20.88 5.78 -18.04
N LYS A 125 20.60 7.05 -17.76
CA LYS A 125 20.95 8.19 -18.62
C LYS A 125 22.41 8.21 -19.09
N PRO A 126 23.43 8.02 -18.24
CA PRO A 126 24.83 8.02 -18.67
C PRO A 126 25.16 6.89 -19.65
N SER A 127 24.51 5.74 -19.50
CA SER A 127 24.75 4.57 -20.36
C SER A 127 24.12 4.70 -21.74
N LEU A 128 23.00 5.44 -21.84
CA LEU A 128 22.25 5.65 -23.07
C LEU A 128 22.62 6.96 -23.77
N GLY A 129 23.23 7.90 -23.07
CA GLY A 129 23.52 9.25 -23.59
C GLY A 129 22.27 10.15 -23.75
N GLN A 130 21.08 9.64 -23.44
CA GLN A 130 19.79 10.33 -23.55
C GLN A 130 18.82 9.89 -22.43
N ASP A 131 17.67 10.57 -22.30
CA ASP A 131 16.63 10.14 -21.36
C ASP A 131 16.06 8.77 -21.79
N PRO A 132 16.00 7.77 -20.89
CA PRO A 132 15.57 6.43 -21.24
C PRO A 132 14.11 6.39 -21.67
N SER A 133 13.82 5.63 -22.72
CA SER A 133 12.46 5.39 -23.19
C SER A 133 11.65 4.59 -22.15
N ARG A 134 10.31 4.55 -22.31
CA ARG A 134 9.46 3.73 -21.42
C ARG A 134 9.79 2.24 -21.51
N LEU A 135 10.20 1.75 -22.68
CA LEU A 135 10.68 0.38 -22.87
C LEU A 135 11.96 0.12 -22.08
N GLU A 136 12.95 1.00 -22.19
CA GLU A 136 14.23 0.86 -21.47
C GLU A 136 14.03 0.92 -19.95
N MET A 137 13.19 1.86 -19.49
CA MET A 137 12.76 1.95 -18.09
C MET A 137 12.05 0.67 -17.64
N PHE A 138 11.15 0.11 -18.45
CA PHE A 138 10.44 -1.11 -18.12
C PHE A 138 11.40 -2.30 -18.01
N ARG A 139 12.27 -2.49 -19.00
CA ARG A 139 13.29 -3.54 -18.99
C ARG A 139 14.20 -3.44 -17.75
N ALA A 140 14.66 -2.24 -17.41
CA ALA A 140 15.51 -2.04 -16.23
C ALA A 140 14.79 -2.30 -14.91
N CYS A 141 13.46 -2.10 -14.86
CA CYS A 141 12.68 -2.29 -13.64
C CYS A 141 12.18 -3.74 -13.45
N PHE A 142 12.00 -4.48 -14.54
CA PHE A 142 11.42 -5.84 -14.51
C PHE A 142 12.41 -6.95 -14.86
N SER A 143 13.60 -6.63 -15.37
CA SER A 143 14.69 -7.59 -15.62
C SER A 143 15.91 -7.30 -14.74
N LYS A 144 16.63 -8.35 -14.37
CA LYS A 144 17.95 -8.24 -13.73
C LYS A 144 19.00 -8.86 -14.65
N HIS A 145 19.97 -8.06 -15.09
CA HIS A 145 20.99 -8.48 -16.07
C HIS A 145 20.39 -9.10 -17.35
N GLY A 146 19.24 -8.57 -17.82
CA GLY A 146 18.56 -9.09 -19.00
C GLY A 146 17.72 -10.35 -18.76
N THR A 147 17.74 -10.94 -17.57
CA THR A 147 16.92 -12.11 -17.23
C THR A 147 15.72 -11.71 -16.38
N THR A 148 14.54 -12.17 -16.76
CA THR A 148 13.28 -12.01 -16.02
C THR A 148 12.83 -13.33 -15.45
N LYS A 149 12.56 -13.40 -14.13
CA LYS A 149 11.95 -14.60 -13.52
C LYS A 149 10.44 -14.69 -13.75
N ASN A 150 9.82 -13.59 -14.21
CA ASN A 150 8.40 -13.49 -14.45
C ASN A 150 8.12 -13.64 -15.95
N LEU A 151 7.36 -14.67 -16.32
CA LEU A 151 7.06 -15.00 -17.73
C LEU A 151 6.26 -13.90 -18.43
N GLU A 152 5.27 -13.32 -17.76
CA GLU A 152 4.47 -12.24 -18.35
C GLU A 152 5.31 -11.00 -18.61
N ALA A 153 6.22 -10.65 -17.69
CA ALA A 153 7.16 -9.54 -17.91
C ALA A 153 8.14 -9.84 -19.05
N ALA A 154 8.58 -11.09 -19.21
CA ALA A 154 9.43 -11.51 -20.32
C ALA A 154 8.71 -11.32 -21.66
N ASN A 155 7.49 -11.84 -21.77
CA ASN A 155 6.66 -11.75 -22.97
C ASN A 155 6.34 -10.29 -23.31
N ALA A 156 6.07 -9.45 -22.30
CA ALA A 156 5.81 -8.03 -22.51
C ALA A 156 7.07 -7.30 -23.04
N ILE A 157 8.25 -7.60 -22.51
CA ILE A 157 9.51 -7.03 -23.01
C ILE A 157 9.76 -7.46 -24.45
N GLU A 158 9.55 -8.73 -24.78
CA GLU A 158 9.73 -9.25 -26.13
C GLU A 158 8.76 -8.58 -27.11
N GLN A 159 7.48 -8.45 -26.76
CA GLN A 159 6.49 -7.73 -27.59
C GLN A 159 6.88 -6.25 -27.79
N MET A 160 7.34 -5.57 -26.73
CA MET A 160 7.80 -4.19 -26.84
C MET A 160 9.04 -4.10 -27.75
N GLN A 161 9.98 -5.04 -27.64
CA GLN A 161 11.16 -5.08 -28.52
C GLN A 161 10.78 -5.32 -29.97
N GLN A 162 9.86 -6.24 -30.25
CA GLN A 162 9.36 -6.48 -31.61
C GLN A 162 8.69 -5.23 -32.21
N LEU A 163 7.83 -4.55 -31.45
CA LEU A 163 7.19 -3.31 -31.88
C LEU A 163 8.22 -2.18 -32.09
N SER A 164 9.24 -2.11 -31.23
CA SER A 164 10.33 -1.13 -31.37
C SER A 164 11.16 -1.38 -32.62
N SER A 165 11.43 -2.63 -32.99
CA SER A 165 12.18 -2.98 -34.21
C SER A 165 11.41 -2.70 -35.49
N ASN A 166 10.08 -2.66 -35.43
CA ASN A 166 9.21 -2.34 -36.57
C ASN A 166 9.03 -0.81 -36.78
N LEU A 167 9.58 0.03 -35.91
CA LEU A 167 9.54 1.47 -36.07
C LEU A 167 10.54 1.94 -37.15
N PRO A 168 10.22 2.99 -37.92
CA PRO A 168 11.14 3.53 -38.92
C PRO A 168 12.43 4.03 -38.26
N ASP A 169 13.56 3.79 -38.93
CA ASP A 169 14.89 4.10 -38.43
C ASP A 169 15.02 5.60 -38.12
N GLY A 170 15.49 5.94 -36.92
CA GLY A 170 15.55 7.32 -36.41
C GLY A 170 14.27 7.87 -35.76
N SER A 171 13.18 7.10 -35.68
CA SER A 171 11.98 7.54 -34.94
C SER A 171 12.15 7.42 -33.42
N ILE A 172 11.83 8.49 -32.70
CA ILE A 172 11.87 8.53 -31.24
C ILE A 172 10.49 8.13 -30.71
N ASP A 173 10.41 7.03 -29.95
CA ASP A 173 9.18 6.60 -29.26
C ASP A 173 8.86 7.57 -28.10
N LYS A 174 8.17 8.65 -28.43
CA LYS A 174 7.81 9.68 -27.45
C LYS A 174 6.76 9.13 -26.48
N PRO A 175 6.95 9.32 -25.15
CA PRO A 175 5.99 8.89 -24.15
C PRO A 175 4.56 9.39 -24.44
N GLY A 176 3.65 8.49 -24.78
CA GLY A 176 2.30 8.84 -25.21
C GLY A 176 1.29 7.70 -25.06
N PRO A 177 0.03 7.90 -25.46
CA PRO A 177 -0.99 6.85 -25.54
C PRO A 177 -0.67 5.74 -26.54
N ASP A 178 0.04 6.09 -27.62
CA ASP A 178 0.34 5.21 -28.76
C ASP A 178 1.80 4.73 -28.78
N ASP A 179 2.53 4.98 -27.69
CA ASP A 179 3.93 4.54 -27.56
C ASP A 179 4.01 3.02 -27.44
N VAL A 180 5.20 2.48 -27.70
CA VAL A 180 5.44 1.02 -27.72
C VAL A 180 5.01 0.38 -26.40
N PHE A 181 5.32 1.04 -25.29
CA PHE A 181 4.93 0.59 -23.96
C PHE A 181 3.40 0.54 -23.78
N SER A 182 2.68 1.59 -24.17
CA SER A 182 1.22 1.65 -23.99
C SER A 182 0.49 0.66 -24.87
N LYS A 183 0.96 0.40 -26.10
CA LYS A 183 0.39 -0.62 -26.98
C LYS A 183 0.39 -2.03 -26.38
N VAL A 184 1.43 -2.35 -25.61
CA VAL A 184 1.57 -3.66 -24.94
C VAL A 184 0.83 -3.68 -23.60
N MET A 185 0.93 -2.61 -22.81
CA MET A 185 0.44 -2.59 -21.43
C MET A 185 -1.01 -2.10 -21.24
N ARG A 186 -1.61 -1.43 -22.25
CA ARG A 186 -3.01 -0.97 -22.18
C ARG A 186 -4.03 -1.98 -22.73
N LYS A 187 -3.62 -3.19 -23.09
CA LYS A 187 -4.59 -4.26 -23.38
C LYS A 187 -5.20 -4.75 -22.07
N ASP A 188 -6.18 -4.02 -21.56
CA ASP A 188 -7.22 -4.44 -20.61
C ASP A 188 -8.43 -3.50 -20.75
#